data_AF-A0A6C0CHE2-F1
#
_entry.id   AF-A0A6C0CHE2-F1
#
_cell.length_a   1.000
_cell.length_b   1.000
_cell.length_c   1.000
_cell.angle_alpha   90.00
_cell.angle_beta   90.00
_cell.angle_gamma   90.00
#
_symmetry.space_group_name_H-M   'P 1'
#
loop_
_entity.id
_entity.type
_entity.pdbx_description
1 polymer ?
#
loop_
_entity_poly.entity_id
_entity_poly.type
_entity_poly.pdbx_seq_one_letter_code
_entity_poly.pdbx_strand_id
1 'polypeptide(L)' 'MDWWGVFYIVIGLWLVSRAISSIAKGSSSWFWNLLWLAGGGYVIYLGYLKVSAPAPGLFTPVVGGGRR' A
#
# COMPACT_ATOMS: atom_id res chain seq x y z
N MET A 1 -10.30 -9.52 -3.09
CA MET A 1 -9.41 -8.42 -3.51
C MET A 1 -10.08 -7.12 -3.16
N ASP A 2 -9.59 -6.41 -2.14
CA ASP A 2 -10.16 -5.13 -1.75
C ASP A 2 -9.70 -4.02 -2.70
N TRP A 3 -10.67 -3.37 -3.36
CA TRP A 3 -10.46 -2.21 -4.26
C TRP A 3 -9.57 -1.14 -3.62
N TRP A 4 -9.73 -0.92 -2.31
CA TRP A 4 -8.92 0.01 -1.52
C TRP A 4 -7.44 -0.37 -1.50
N GLY A 5 -7.10 -1.66 -1.45
CA GLY A 5 -5.72 -2.12 -1.49
C GLY A 5 -5.04 -1.75 -2.82
N VAL A 6 -5.74 -1.96 -3.93
CA VAL A 6 -5.26 -1.57 -5.28
C VAL A 6 -5.10 -0.05 -5.37
N PHE A 7 -6.06 0.71 -4.85
CA PHE A 7 -5.99 2.17 -4.80
C PHE A 7 -4.73 2.66 -4.04
N TYR A 8 -4.42 2.07 -2.89
CA TYR A 8 -3.20 2.42 -2.13
C TYR A 8 -1.92 2.10 -2.91
N ILE A 9 -1.88 0.98 -3.63
CA ILE A 9 -0.71 0.64 -4.46
C ILE A 9 -0.53 1.69 -5.57
N VAL A 10 -1.61 2.07 -6.27
CA VAL A 10 -1.55 3.06 -7.35
C VAL A 10 -1.10 4.43 -6.85
N ILE A 11 -1.68 4.91 -5.74
CA ILE A 11 -1.32 6.24 -5.21
C ILE A 11 0.10 6.26 -4.64
N GLY A 12 0.54 5.15 -4.01
CA GLY A 12 1.90 5.01 -3.50
C GLY A 12 2.94 4.99 -4.63
N LEU A 13 2.66 4.27 -5.73
CA LEU A 13 3.51 4.29 -6.92
C LEU A 13 3.61 5.70 -7.53
N TRP A 14 2.49 6.42 -7.62
CA TRP A 14 2.49 7.80 -8.10
C TRP A 14 3.35 8.73 -7.24
N LEU A 15 3.27 8.61 -5.91
CA LEU A 15 4.10 9.41 -4.99
C LEU A 15 5.59 9.12 -5.17
N VAL A 16 5.97 7.84 -5.32
CA VAL A 16 7.36 7.44 -5.59
C VAL A 16 7.84 7.99 -6.93
N SER A 17 7.05 7.87 -8.00
CA SER A 17 7.40 8.41 -9.33
C SER A 17 7.56 9.92 -9.33
N ARG A 18 6.70 10.64 -8.59
CA ARG A 18 6.83 12.10 -8.39
C ARG A 18 8.13 12.44 -7.67
N ALA A 19 8.46 11.72 -6.59
CA ALA A 19 9.68 11.93 -5.82
C ALA A 19 10.93 11.72 -6.69
N ILE A 20 10.99 10.62 -7.45
CA ILE A 20 12.10 10.32 -8.37
C ILE A 20 12.23 11.41 -9.45
N SER A 21 11.11 11.83 -10.05
CA SER A 21 11.11 12.90 -11.05
C SER A 21 11.60 14.23 -10.47
N SER A 22 11.28 14.50 -9.20
CA SER A 22 11.70 15.72 -8.52
C SER A 22 13.18 15.71 -8.14
N ILE A 23 13.73 14.54 -7.80
CA ILE A 23 15.17 14.34 -7.60
C ILE A 23 15.91 14.58 -8.93
N ALA A 24 15.46 13.96 -10.01
CA ALA A 24 16.08 14.08 -11.33
C ALA A 24 16.12 15.53 -11.86
N LYS A 25 15.12 16.34 -11.50
CA LYS A 25 15.03 17.76 -11.90
C LYS A 25 15.78 18.71 -10.96
N GLY A 26 16.31 18.25 -9.82
CA GLY A 26 16.99 19.09 -8.83
C GLY A 26 16.11 20.18 -8.19
N SER A 27 14.77 20.08 -8.32
CA SER A 27 13.83 21.16 -8.02
C SER A 27 13.29 21.17 -6.58
N SER A 28 13.48 20.08 -5.83
CA SER A 28 12.91 19.90 -4.48
C SER A 28 14.03 19.59 -3.48
N SER A 29 13.84 19.98 -2.22
CA SER A 29 14.79 19.64 -1.18
C SER A 29 14.90 18.12 -1.06
N TRP A 30 16.13 17.64 -0.88
CA TRP A 30 16.45 16.21 -0.76
C TRP A 30 15.63 15.55 0.35
N PHE A 31 15.36 16.28 1.44
CA PHE A 31 14.54 15.84 2.57
C PHE A 31 13.11 15.50 2.15
N TRP A 32 12.44 16.39 1.40
CA TRP A 32 11.07 16.14 0.94
C TRP A 32 11.01 14.94 0.00
N ASN A 33 12.01 14.77 -0.86
CA ASN A 33 12.06 13.63 -1.77
C ASN A 33 12.20 12.30 -1.03
N LEU A 34 13.02 12.25 0.04
CA LEU A 34 13.14 11.07 0.90
C LEU A 34 11.84 10.78 1.66
N LEU A 35 11.16 11.83 2.16
CA LEU A 35 9.87 11.69 2.82
C LEU A 35 8.82 11.08 1.87
N TRP A 36 8.74 11.57 0.62
CA TRP A 36 7.81 11.04 -0.37
C TRP A 36 8.15 9.61 -0.81
N LEU A 37 9.43 9.24 -0.85
CA LEU A 37 9.88 7.87 -1.10
C LEU A 37 9.48 6.93 0.05
N ALA A 38 9.76 7.31 1.29
CA ALA A 38 9.42 6.51 2.47
C ALA A 38 7.89 6.40 2.65
N GLY A 39 7.18 7.53 2.54
CA GLY A 39 5.73 7.59 2.62
C GLY A 39 5.05 6.82 1.48
N GLY A 40 5.51 7.00 0.24
CA GLY A 40 5.01 6.25 -0.91
C GLY A 40 5.23 4.75 -0.76
N GLY A 41 6.43 4.32 -0.34
CA GLY A 41 6.73 2.92 -0.06
C GLY A 41 5.85 2.33 1.06
N TYR A 42 5.62 3.08 2.14
CA TYR A 42 4.74 2.65 3.22
C TYR A 42 3.28 2.46 2.77
N VAL A 43 2.78 3.37 1.92
CA VAL A 43 1.42 3.26 1.37
C VAL A 43 1.28 2.07 0.43
N ILE A 44 2.30 1.78 -0.40
CA ILE A 44 2.34 0.56 -1.22
C ILE A 44 2.30 -0.68 -0.33
N TYR A 45 3.05 -0.70 0.78
CA TYR A 45 3.06 -1.81 1.72
C TYR A 45 1.67 -2.05 2.36
N LEU A 46 0.98 -0.99 2.78
CA LEU A 46 -0.39 -1.10 3.29
C LEU A 46 -1.37 -1.61 2.23
N GLY A 47 -1.22 -1.14 0.99
CA GLY A 47 -1.99 -1.62 -0.15
C GLY A 47 -1.74 -3.10 -0.42
N TYR A 48 -0.48 -3.53 -0.41
CA TYR A 48 -0.08 -4.93 -0.54
C TYR A 48 -0.70 -5.78 0.55
N LEU A 49 -0.65 -5.37 1.83
CA LEU A 49 -1.29 -6.10 2.92
C LEU A 49 -2.80 -6.25 2.71
N LYS A 50 -3.50 -5.24 2.18
CA LYS A 50 -4.93 -5.33 1.86
C LYS A 50 -5.24 -6.21 0.65
N VAL A 51 -4.38 -6.21 -0.37
CA VAL A 51 -4.57 -7.05 -1.57
C VAL A 51 -4.21 -8.51 -1.28
N SER A 52 -3.15 -8.74 -0.51
CA SER A 52 -2.64 -10.06 -0.14
C SER A 52 -3.28 -10.65 1.12
N ALA A 53 -4.05 -9.85 1.87
CA ALA A 53 -4.81 -10.35 3.02
C ALA A 53 -5.65 -11.55 2.57
N PRO A 54 -5.47 -12.73 3.19
CA PRO A 54 -6.34 -13.87 2.93
C PRO A 54 -7.77 -13.44 3.25
N ALA A 55 -8.73 -13.92 2.45
CA ALA A 55 -10.14 -13.58 2.62
C ALA A 55 -10.52 -13.69 4.12
N PRO A 56 -11.15 -12.65 4.71
CA PRO A 56 -11.63 -12.73 6.09
C PRO A 56 -12.60 -13.91 6.17
N GLY A 57 -12.12 -15.04 6.70
CA GLY A 57 -12.78 -16.34 6.54
C GLY A 57 -11.85 -17.56 6.49
N LEU A 58 -10.60 -17.40 6.02
CA LEU A 58 -9.66 -18.53 5.88
C LEU A 58 -8.98 -18.97 7.19
N PHE A 59 -8.90 -18.07 8.17
CA PHE A 59 -8.38 -18.33 9.51
C PHE A 59 -9.37 -18.03 10.64
N THR A 60 -10.63 -17.67 10.32
CA THR A 60 -11.69 -17.80 11.32
C THR A 60 -11.90 -19.30 11.50
N PRO A 61 -11.52 -19.90 12.64
CA PRO A 61 -11.96 -21.25 12.92
C PRO A 61 -13.48 -21.24 12.77
N VAL A 62 -14.03 -22.20 12.03
CA VAL A 62 -15.48 -22.42 11.94
C VAL A 62 -15.95 -22.90 13.32
N VAL A 63 -15.98 -22.00 14.30
CA VAL A 63 -16.66 -22.20 15.58
C VAL A 63 -18.12 -21.89 15.29
N GLY A 64 -18.82 -22.89 14.75
CA GLY A 64 -20.22 -22.71 14.35
C GLY A 64 -20.77 -23.74 13.37
N GLY A 65 -19.98 -24.74 12.95
CA GLY A 65 -20.47 -25.93 12.25
C GLY A 65 -21.17 -26.92 13.20
N GLY A 66 -22.07 -26.41 14.05
CA GLY A 66 -22.88 -27.20 14.96
C GLY A 66 -24.20 -27.56 14.30
N ARG A 67 -24.30 -28.81 13.88
CA ARG A 67 -25.46 -29.46 13.26
C ARG A 67 -26.63 -29.56 14.26
N ARG A 68 -27.65 -28.70 14.14
CA ARG A 68 -29.10 -28.92 14.41
C ARG A 68 -29.81 -27.58 14.62
#